data_AF-A0A973MCU6-F1
#
_entry.id   AF-A0A973MCU6-F1
#
_cell.length_a   1.000
_cell.length_b   1.000
_cell.length_c   1.000
_cell.angle_alpha   90.00
_cell.angle_beta   90.00
_cell.angle_gamma   90.00
#
_symmetry.space_group_name_H-M   'P 1'
#
loop_
_entity.id
_entity.type
_entity.pdbx_description
1 polymer ?
#
loop_
_entity_poly.entity_id
_entity_poly.type
_entity_poly.pdbx_seq_one_letter_code
_entity_poly.pdbx_strand_id
1 'polypeptide(L)' 'MTLPRAIELAVAALIIAGGVVLYRRRDKADSYGSQGAVILLVVGAIVAIHALRLMEYRPGRADADMLTSRAQ' A
#
# COMPACT_ATOMS: atom_id res chain seq x y z
N MET A 1 -0.70 7.26 -15.65
CA MET A 1 -0.72 7.59 -14.20
C MET A 1 -1.55 8.84 -14.00
N THR A 2 -2.53 8.84 -13.08
CA THR A 2 -3.30 10.05 -12.77
C THR A 2 -2.53 10.89 -11.74
N LEU A 3 -2.73 12.22 -11.73
CA LEU A 3 -2.05 13.11 -10.79
C LEU A 3 -2.29 12.73 -9.31
N PRO A 4 -3.53 12.43 -8.86
CA PRO A 4 -3.77 11.98 -7.48
C PRO A 4 -2.99 10.71 -7.15
N ARG A 5 -2.93 9.76 -8.08
CA ARG A 5 -2.22 8.49 -7.91
C ARG A 5 -0.71 8.69 -7.80
N ALA A 6 -0.15 9.63 -8.56
CA ALA A 6 1.27 9.96 -8.47
C ALA A 6 1.61 10.54 -7.09
N ILE A 7 0.71 11.36 -6.52
CA ILE A 7 0.86 11.91 -5.17
C ILE A 7 0.78 10.78 -4.13
N GLU A 8 -0.21 9.89 -4.21
CA GLU A 8 -0.33 8.73 -3.29
C GLU A 8 0.92 7.85 -3.30
N LEU A 9 1.48 7.57 -4.49
CA LEU A 9 2.70 6.80 -4.63
C LEU A 9 3.92 7.51 -4.04
N ALA A 10 4.03 8.83 -4.24
CA ALA A 10 5.09 9.63 -3.64
C ALA A 10 4.99 9.64 -2.11
N VAL A 11 3.78 9.79 -1.56
CA VAL A 11 3.51 9.71 -0.12
C VAL A 11 3.89 8.33 0.42
N ALA A 12 3.50 7.24 -0.26
CA ALA A 12 3.89 5.89 0.14
C ALA A 12 5.41 5.73 0.20
N ALA A 13 6.12 6.20 -0.83
CA ALA A 13 7.58 6.14 -0.87
C ALA A 13 8.24 6.93 0.27
N LEU A 14 7.73 8.13 0.59
CA LEU A 14 8.22 8.94 1.69
C LEU A 14 7.99 8.27 3.06
N ILE A 15 6.81 7.68 3.28
CA ILE A 15 6.49 6.96 4.52
C ILE A 15 7.43 5.77 4.70
N ILE A 16 7.64 4.97 3.64
CA ILE A 16 8.55 3.81 3.68
C ILE A 16 9.98 4.28 3.96
N ALA A 17 10.48 5.29 3.23
CA ALA A 17 11.81 5.82 3.44
C ALA A 17 12.00 6.34 4.88
N GLY A 18 11.02 7.07 5.41
CA GLY A 18 11.00 7.51 6.80
C GLY A 18 11.05 6.35 7.79
N GLY A 19 10.24 5.31 7.57
CA GLY A 19 10.25 4.08 8.37
C GLY A 19 11.61 3.39 8.36
N VAL A 20 12.25 3.27 7.19
CA VAL A 20 13.60 2.68 7.07
C VAL A 20 14.62 3.52 7.84
N VAL A 21 14.59 4.84 7.70
CA VAL A 21 15.51 5.74 8.42
C VAL A 21 15.34 5.60 9.93
N LEU A 22 14.11 5.62 10.43
CA LEU A 22 13.83 5.45 11.87
C LEU A 22 14.27 4.07 12.37
N TYR A 23 13.99 3.02 11.60
CA TYR A 23 14.40 1.66 11.94
C TYR A 23 15.93 1.54 12.03
N ARG A 24 16.66 2.17 11.10
CA ARG A 24 18.13 2.20 11.09
C ARG A 24 18.73 3.03 12.21
N ARG A 25 18.03 4.07 12.66
CA ARG A 25 18.46 4.95 13.76
C ARG A 25 17.99 4.48 15.15
N ARG A 26 17.46 3.26 15.27
CA ARG A 26 16.99 2.73 16.55
C ARG A 26 18.11 2.71 17.59
N ASP A 27 17.77 3.07 18.82
CA ASP A 27 18.69 2.95 19.95
C ASP A 27 18.83 1.49 20.37
N LYS A 28 20.03 1.13 20.87
CA LYS A 28 20.30 -0.23 21.36
C LYS A 28 19.45 -0.62 22.59
N ALA A 29 18.82 0.36 23.24
CA ALA A 29 17.94 0.17 24.39
C ALA A 29 16.53 -0.33 23.98
N ASP A 30 16.16 -0.27 22.70
CA ASP A 30 14.91 -0.82 22.20
C ASP A 30 14.94 -2.35 22.24
N SER A 31 14.55 -2.94 23.37
CA SER A 31 14.55 -4.41 23.60
C SER A 31 13.70 -5.20 22.59
N TYR A 32 12.77 -4.54 21.89
CA TYR A 32 11.94 -5.15 20.84
C TYR A 32 12.17 -4.55 19.43
N GLY A 33 13.18 -3.68 19.28
CA GLY A 33 13.34 -2.81 18.11
C GLY A 33 12.31 -1.66 18.08
N SER A 34 12.46 -0.73 17.12
CA SER A 34 11.56 0.42 17.00
C SER A 34 10.19 0.00 16.46
N GLN A 35 9.24 -0.32 17.35
CA GLN A 35 7.85 -0.67 16.98
C GLN A 35 7.20 0.41 16.11
N GLY A 36 7.44 1.68 16.43
CA GLY A 36 6.95 2.80 15.63
C GLY A 36 7.45 2.77 14.18
N ALA A 37 8.74 2.45 13.98
CA ALA A 37 9.30 2.31 12.63
C ALA A 37 8.67 1.13 11.87
N VAL A 38 8.41 0.00 12.55
CA VAL A 38 7.74 -1.17 11.94
C VAL A 38 6.31 -0.81 11.51
N ILE A 39 5.54 -0.15 12.38
CA ILE A 39 4.18 0.30 12.05
C ILE A 39 4.22 1.26 10.84
N LEU A 40 5.17 2.20 10.83
CA LEU A 40 5.30 3.15 9.73
C LEU A 40 5.61 2.43 8.40
N LEU A 41 6.47 1.41 8.42
CA LEU A 41 6.74 0.57 7.24
C LEU A 41 5.50 -0.19 6.77
N VAL A 42 4.72 -0.77 7.69
CA VAL A 42 3.47 -1.47 7.35
C VAL A 42 2.45 -0.52 6.73
N VAL A 43 2.25 0.66 7.34
CA VAL A 43 1.36 1.69 6.80
C VAL A 43 1.82 2.11 5.40
N GLY A 44 3.11 2.37 5.22
CA GLY A 44 3.68 2.71 3.91
C GLY A 44 3.44 1.63 2.85
N ALA A 45 3.60 0.36 3.22
CA ALA A 45 3.31 -0.77 2.32
C ALA A 45 1.83 -0.85 1.94
N ILE A 46 0.90 -0.64 2.88
CA ILE A 46 -0.54 -0.63 2.60
C ILE A 46 -0.89 0.50 1.64
N VAL A 47 -0.37 1.71 1.87
CA VAL A 47 -0.61 2.86 0.98
C VAL A 47 -0.04 2.59 -0.42
N ALA A 48 1.14 1.95 -0.52
CA ALA A 48 1.70 1.55 -1.82
C ALA A 48 0.79 0.55 -2.57
N ILE A 49 0.29 -0.49 -1.89
CA ILE A 49 -0.64 -1.47 -2.48
C ILE A 49 -1.91 -0.78 -2.98
N HIS A 50 -2.43 0.16 -2.18
CA HIS A 50 -3.60 0.97 -2.55
C HIS A 50 -3.35 1.80 -3.81
N ALA A 51 -2.26 2.58 -3.83
CA ALA A 51 -1.89 3.43 -4.96
C ALA A 51 -1.64 2.62 -6.24
N LEU A 52 -1.07 1.41 -6.11
CA LEU A 52 -0.85 0.50 -7.22
C LEU A 52 -2.12 -0.21 -7.70
N ARG A 53 -3.23 -0.12 -6.95
CA ARG A 53 -4.50 -0.82 -7.21
C ARG A 53 -4.31 -2.33 -7.34
N LEU A 54 -3.44 -2.89 -6.51
CA LEU A 54 -3.20 -4.34 -6.48
C LEU A 54 -4.45 -5.15 -6.09
N MET A 55 -5.43 -4.49 -5.46
CA MET A 55 -6.69 -5.09 -5.00
C MET A 55 -7.90 -4.68 -5.85
N GLU A 56 -7.69 -4.12 -7.05
CA GLU A 56 -8.81 -3.83 -7.96
C GLU A 56 -9.49 -5.12 -8.40
N TYR A 57 -10.79 -5.23 -8.13
CA TYR A 57 -11.62 -6.30 -8.67
C TYR A 57 -11.65 -6.20 -10.19
N ARG A 58 -11.28 -7.30 -10.86
CA ARG A 58 -11.44 -7.48 -12.29
C ARG A 58 -12.43 -8.63 -12.51
N PRO A 59 -13.63 -8.37 -13.06
CA PRO A 59 -14.60 -9.41 -13.28
C PRO A 59 -14.01 -10.51 -14.15
N GLY A 60 -14.20 -11.76 -13.73
CA GLY A 60 -13.83 -12.92 -14.53
C GLY A 60 -14.75 -13.07 -15.73
N ARG A 61 -14.40 -13.98 -16.66
CA ARG A 61 -15.27 -14.29 -17.82
C ARG A 61 -16.68 -14.72 -17.38
N ALA A 62 -16.76 -15.56 -16.35
CA ALA A 62 -18.04 -15.99 -15.78
C ALA A 62 -18.89 -14.83 -15.23
N ASP A 63 -18.26 -13.83 -14.60
CA ASP A 63 -18.95 -12.64 -14.09
C ASP A 63 -19.44 -11.74 -15.23
N ALA A 64 -18.65 -11.60 -16.30
CA ALA A 64 -19.03 -10.84 -17.48
C ALA A 64 -20.21 -11.48 -18.24
N ASP A 65 -20.21 -12.81 -18.39
CA ASP A 65 -21.29 -13.55 -19.06
C ASP A 65 -22.59 -13.50 -18.24
N MET A 66 -22.49 -13.61 -16.90
CA MET A 66 -23.63 -13.46 -16.00
C MET A 66 -24.24 -12.05 -16.07
N LEU A 67 -23.41 -11.01 -16.06
CA LEU A 67 -23.86 -9.61 -16.14
C LEU A 67 -24.55 -9.31 -17.48
N THR A 68 -24.03 -9.87 -18.57
CA THR A 68 -24.62 -9.73 -19.90
C THR A 68 -25.97 -10.46 -19.99
N SER A 69 -26.06 -11.66 -19.42
CA SER A 69 -27.30 -12.47 -19.40
C SER A 69 -28.42 -11.85 -18.56
N ARG A 70 -28.08 -11.02 -17.56
CA ARG A 70 -29.06 -10.28 -16.74
C ARG A 70 -29.56 -8.98 -17.40
N ALA A 71 -28.88 -8.50 -18.44
CA ALA A 71 -29.20 -7.24 -19.10
C ALA A 71 -30.15 -7.42 -20.31
N GLN A 72 -30.50 -8.67 -20.65
CA GLN A 72 -31.47 -9.06 -21.67
C GLN A 72 -32.81 -9.42 -21.02
#